data_AF-A0A327KR31-F1
#
_entry.id   AF-A0A327KR31-F1
#
_cell.length_a   1.000
_cell.length_b   1.000
_cell.length_c   1.000
_cell.angle_alpha   90.00
_cell.angle_beta   90.00
_cell.angle_gamma   90.00
#
_symmetry.space_group_name_H-M   'P 1'
#
loop_
_entity.id
_entity.type
_entity.pdbx_description
1 polymer ?
#
loop_
_entity_poly.entity_id
_entity_poly.type
_entity_poly.pdbx_seq_one_letter_code
_entity_poly.pdbx_strand_id
1 'polypeptide(L)' 'MTPKQRLPRRFPVGTRLVVEGEPDRHGTLRVVSRYLVMPNGRRYDLAPNAPVPSAPAPNAPPAAGGARRRRAPAAQA' A
#
# COMPACT_ATOMS: atom_id res chain seq x y z
N MET A 1 -5.19 9.59 -22.96
CA MET A 1 -4.91 8.67 -21.83
C MET A 1 -3.63 7.92 -22.15
N THR A 2 -2.50 8.27 -21.52
CA THR A 2 -1.23 7.56 -21.75
C THR A 2 -1.32 6.15 -21.13
N PRO A 3 -0.91 5.09 -21.84
CA PRO A 3 -0.97 3.75 -21.31
C PRO A 3 -0.09 3.69 -20.06
N LYS A 4 -0.68 3.28 -18.93
CA LYS A 4 0.03 2.98 -17.69
C LYS A 4 1.13 1.98 -18.03
N GLN A 5 2.36 2.45 -18.17
CA GLN A 5 3.49 1.65 -18.64
C GLN A 5 3.65 0.48 -17.68
N ARG A 6 3.21 -0.71 -18.09
CA ARG A 6 3.21 -1.89 -17.22
C ARG A 6 4.67 -2.32 -17.03
N LEU A 7 5.10 -2.39 -15.78
CA LEU A 7 6.40 -2.95 -15.44
C LEU A 7 6.48 -4.41 -15.91
N PRO A 8 7.67 -4.88 -16.30
CA PRO A 8 7.84 -6.25 -16.76
C PRO A 8 7.57 -7.24 -15.61
N ARG A 9 7.12 -8.45 -15.95
CA ARG A 9 6.89 -9.53 -14.95
C ARG A 9 8.19 -10.01 -14.29
N ARG A 10 9.33 -9.86 -14.97
CA ARG A 10 10.67 -10.20 -14.49
C ARG A 10 11.59 -9.02 -14.76
N PHE A 11 12.44 -8.71 -13.82
CA PHE A 11 13.42 -7.65 -13.97
C PHE A 11 14.73 -8.21 -14.52
N PRO A 12 15.42 -7.46 -15.41
CA PRO A 12 16.77 -7.79 -15.81
C PRO A 12 17.72 -7.85 -14.61
N VAL A 13 18.73 -8.73 -14.69
CA VAL A 13 19.81 -8.79 -13.70
C VAL A 13 20.48 -7.42 -13.59
N GLY A 14 20.72 -6.99 -12.34
CA GLY A 14 21.28 -5.66 -12.05
C GLY A 14 20.23 -4.58 -11.79
N THR A 15 18.93 -4.88 -11.92
CA THR A 15 17.87 -3.97 -11.47
C THR A 15 17.93 -3.81 -9.95
N ARG A 16 17.84 -2.57 -9.46
CA ARG A 16 17.84 -2.24 -8.03
C ARG A 16 16.48 -1.70 -7.60
N LEU A 17 15.97 -2.18 -6.47
CA LEU A 17 14.85 -1.55 -5.76
C LEU A 17 15.45 -0.60 -4.73
N VAL A 18 15.11 0.69 -4.85
CA VAL A 18 15.56 1.73 -3.93
C VAL A 18 14.38 2.16 -3.07
N VAL A 19 14.61 2.19 -1.77
CA VAL A 19 13.69 2.70 -0.76
C VAL A 19 14.44 3.77 0.01
N GLU A 20 14.00 5.01 -0.13
CA GLU A 20 14.55 6.14 0.63
C GLU A 20 13.57 6.51 1.72
N GLY A 21 14.08 6.87 2.88
CA GLY A 21 13.27 7.25 4.01
C GLY A 21 14.08 7.91 5.10
N GLU A 22 13.34 8.45 6.05
CA GLU A 22 13.86 9.15 7.21
C GLU A 22 13.32 8.48 8.47
N PRO A 23 14.05 8.48 9.59
CA PRO A 23 13.48 8.04 10.86
C PRO A 23 12.33 8.97 11.29
N ASP A 24 11.26 8.38 11.81
CA ASP A 24 10.19 9.13 12.47
C ASP A 24 10.53 9.45 13.93
N ARG A 25 9.58 10.06 14.64
CA ARG A 25 9.75 10.46 16.07
C ARG A 25 10.01 9.27 17.01
N HIS A 26 9.75 8.05 16.57
CA HIS A 26 9.97 6.81 17.30
C HIS A 26 11.15 6.00 16.74
N GLY A 27 11.93 6.57 15.81
CA GLY A 27 13.05 5.89 15.17
C GLY A 27 12.65 4.85 14.10
N THR A 28 11.37 4.80 13.72
CA THR A 28 10.88 3.90 12.67
C THR A 28 11.11 4.52 11.30
N LEU A 29 11.54 3.73 10.32
CA LEU A 29 11.78 4.23 8.95
C LEU A 29 10.46 4.65 8.29
N ARG A 30 10.27 5.96 8.13
CA ARG A 30 9.24 6.54 7.28
C ARG A 30 9.76 6.61 5.85
N VAL A 31 9.16 5.80 4.97
CA VAL A 31 9.52 5.80 3.55
C VAL A 31 9.04 7.09 2.86
N VAL A 32 9.97 7.79 2.21
CA VAL A 32 9.76 9.04 1.47
C VAL A 32 9.68 8.76 -0.03
N SER A 33 10.46 7.80 -0.53
CA SER A 33 10.47 7.43 -1.95
C SER A 33 10.65 5.93 -2.16
N ARG A 34 10.08 5.42 -3.25
CA ARG A 34 10.32 4.05 -3.73
C ARG A 34 10.43 4.07 -5.24
N TYR A 35 11.49 3.50 -5.77
CA TYR A 35 11.68 3.42 -7.22
C TYR A 35 12.59 2.27 -7.63
N LEU A 36 12.52 1.91 -8.90
CA LEU A 36 13.42 0.94 -9.53
C LEU A 36 14.48 1.67 -10.34
N VAL A 37 15.70 1.16 -10.33
CA VAL A 37 16.77 1.56 -11.26
C VAL A 37 17.12 0.36 -12.12
N MET A 38 16.83 0.46 -13.41
CA MET A 38 17.18 -0.57 -14.40
C MET A 38 18.69 -0.57 -14.65
N PRO A 39 19.27 -1.66 -15.20
CA PRO A 39 20.70 -1.72 -15.51
C PRO A 39 21.19 -0.63 -16.48
N ASN A 40 20.30 -0.10 -17.33
CA ASN A 40 20.58 1.01 -18.23
C ASN A 40 20.43 2.39 -17.58
N GLY A 41 20.28 2.45 -16.25
CA GLY A 41 20.11 3.69 -15.48
C GLY A 41 18.68 4.25 -15.48
N ARG A 42 17.73 3.66 -16.23
CA ARG A 42 16.37 4.18 -16.28
C ARG A 42 15.64 3.97 -14.95
N ARG A 43 15.04 5.04 -14.42
CA ARG A 43 14.28 5.05 -13.17
C ARG A 43 12.78 4.88 -13.40
N TYR A 44 12.13 4.13 -12.50
CA TYR A 44 10.67 3.99 -12.44
C TYR A 44 10.17 4.24 -11.03
N ASP A 45 9.39 5.31 -10.83
CA ASP A 45 8.78 5.59 -9.54
C ASP A 45 7.66 4.59 -9.24
N LEU A 46 7.71 4.03 -8.03
CA LEU A 46 6.68 3.14 -7.51
C LEU A 46 5.76 4.00 -6.62
N ALA A 47 4.51 4.15 -7.04
CA ALA A 47 3.54 4.94 -6.28
C ALA A 47 3.44 4.44 -4.82
N PRO A 48 3.34 5.34 -3.83
CA PRO A 48 3.36 4.98 -2.41
C PRO A 48 2.12 4.21 -1.92
N ASN A 49 1.06 4.11 -2.75
CA ASN A 49 -0.28 3.65 -2.33
C ASN A 49 -0.51 2.13 -2.40
N ALA A 50 0.50 1.30 -2.16
CA ALA A 50 0.19 -0.03 -1.63
C ALA A 50 0.13 0.12 -0.12
N PRO A 51 -1.05 -0.02 0.54
CA PRO A 51 -1.07 -0.11 1.99
C PRO A 51 -0.11 -1.22 2.38
N VAL A 52 1.00 -0.84 3.01
CA VAL A 52 1.78 -1.81 3.77
C VAL A 52 0.78 -2.44 4.73
N PRO A 53 0.60 -3.78 4.76
CA PRO A 53 -0.20 -4.38 5.80
C PRO A 53 0.48 -3.95 7.11
N SER A 54 -0.15 -3.01 7.81
CA SER A 54 0.22 -2.66 9.16
C SER A 54 0.22 -3.98 9.90
N ALA A 55 1.38 -4.42 10.38
CA ALA A 55 1.43 -5.56 11.29
C ALA A 55 0.32 -5.33 12.33
N PRO A 56 -0.57 -6.31 12.56
CA PRO A 56 -1.70 -6.10 13.45
C PRO A 56 -1.15 -5.61 14.78
N ALA A 57 -1.65 -4.46 15.25
CA ALA A 57 -1.30 -3.97 16.58
C ALA A 57 -1.64 -5.10 17.57
N PRO A 58 -0.74 -5.45 18.51
CA PRO A 58 -0.92 -6.62 19.38
C PRO A 58 -2.20 -6.58 20.23
N ASN A 59 -2.88 -5.43 20.30
CA ASN A 59 -4.09 -5.20 21.09
C ASN A 59 -5.28 -4.66 20.28
N ALA A 60 -5.32 -4.82 18.96
CA ALA A 60 -6.49 -4.40 18.19
C ALA A 60 -7.69 -5.31 18.52
N PRO A 61 -8.82 -4.78 19.03
CA PRO A 61 -10.00 -5.60 19.27
C PRO A 61 -10.52 -6.15 17.93
N PRO A 62 -11.06 -7.38 17.89
CA PRO A 62 -11.63 -7.92 16.68
C PRO A 62 -12.73 -6.97 16.19
N ALA A 63 -12.65 -6.58 14.91
CA ALA A 63 -13.64 -5.74 14.27
C ALA A 63 -15.02 -6.39 14.46
N ALA A 64 -15.87 -5.75 15.27
CA ALA A 64 -17.20 -6.22 15.58
C ALA A 64 -18.03 -6.27 14.29
N GLY A 65 -18.09 -7.46 13.70
CA GLY A 65 -18.90 -7.74 12.54
C GLY A 65 -20.39 -7.59 12.87
N GLY A 66 -21.02 -6.60 12.24
CA GLY A 66 -22.34 -6.80 11.65
C GLY A 66 -23.56 -6.80 12.58
N ALA A 67 -23.82 -5.71 13.30
CA ALA A 67 -25.20 -5.40 13.71
C ALA A 67 -25.95 -4.70 12.56
N ARG A 68 -26.28 -5.47 11.52
CA ARG A 68 -27.16 -5.04 10.42
C ARG A 68 -28.58 -4.87 10.99
N ARG A 69 -28.87 -3.71 11.58
CA ARG A 69 -30.23 -3.32 12.02
C ARG A 69 -31.13 -3.26 10.78
N ARG A 70 -31.80 -4.37 10.48
CA ARG A 70 -32.97 -4.39 9.62
C ARG A 70 -34.12 -3.72 10.39
N ARG A 71 -34.51 -2.52 10.01
CA ARG A 71 -35.85 -1.99 10.28
C ARG A 71 -36.56 -1.85 8.94
N ALA A 72 -37.50 -2.75 8.69
CA ALA A 72 -38.53 -2.56 7.68
C ALA A 72 -39.70 -1.78 8.32
N PRO A 73 -40.40 -0.89 7.58
CA PRO A 73 -41.65 -0.32 8.05
C PRO A 73 -42.80 -1.30 7.72
N ALA A 74 -43.64 -1.59 8.72
CA ALA A 74 -44.92 -2.26 8.49
C ALA A 74 -46.03 -1.23 8.74
N ALA A 75 -46.71 -0.87 7.66
CA ALA A 75 -48.04 -0.29 7.67
C ALA A 75 -49.06 -1.37 8.09
N GLN A 76 -50.17 -0.89 8.67
CA GLN A 76 -51.53 -1.48 8.83
C GLN A 76 -52.11 -0.91 10.14
N ALA A 77 -53.37 -0.52 10.27
CA ALA A 77 -54.53 -0.40 9.39
C ALA A 77 -55.51 0.57 10.08
#